data_AF-A0A2E2I611-F1
#
_entry.id   AF-A0A2E2I611-F1
#
_cell.length_a   1.000
_cell.length_b   1.000
_cell.length_c   1.000
_cell.angle_alpha   90.00
_cell.angle_beta   90.00
_cell.angle_gamma   90.00
#
_symmetry.space_group_name_H-M   'P 1'
#
loop_
_entity.id
_entity.type
_entity.pdbx_description
1 polymer ?
#
loop_
_entity_poly.entity_id
_entity_poly.type
_entity_poly.pdbx_seq_one_letter_code
_entity_poly.pdbx_strand_id
1 'polypeptide(L)'
;MRQYWRMQQSQSIISMVLLGSSLTLLIWPYVRWRFDDWPTIMGIPTAYFGLSGIFLTLILGVLTIGFLYDRVFSLWTELRSVDLERNPYWTYALSPTWMMTLATNAEILKRTSNGDEAIESHADWILQWCKKYAESEMFGRAVQNWDKEMGETPTFWFLDEEVMTSARNYNIEDED
;
A
#
# COMPACT_ATOMS: atom_id res chain seq x y z
N MET A 1 2.04 -14.89 15.38
CA MET A 1 1.81 -13.45 15.08
C MET A 1 3.03 -12.57 15.41
N ARG A 2 3.45 -12.42 16.67
CA ARG A 2 4.51 -11.46 17.05
C ARG A 2 5.90 -11.75 16.46
N GLN A 3 6.25 -13.02 16.25
CA GLN A 3 7.54 -13.41 15.63
C GLN A 3 7.55 -13.20 14.12
N TYR A 4 6.47 -13.55 13.41
CA TYR A 4 6.32 -13.29 11.97
C TYR A 4 6.45 -11.80 11.62
N TRP A 5 5.82 -10.94 12.43
CA TRP A 5 5.93 -9.49 12.27
C TRP A 5 7.37 -8.96 12.42
N ARG A 6 8.14 -9.51 13.37
CA ARG A 6 9.56 -9.16 13.54
C ARG A 6 10.41 -9.61 12.36
N MET A 7 10.14 -10.78 11.79
CA MET A 7 10.83 -11.27 10.59
C MET A 7 10.54 -10.41 9.36
N GLN A 8 9.28 -9.95 9.21
CA GLN A 8 8.91 -9.08 8.10
C GLN A 8 9.63 -7.73 8.17
N GLN A 9 9.78 -7.14 9.36
CA GLN A 9 10.52 -5.89 9.54
C GLN A 9 12.03 -6.03 9.30
N SER A 10 12.62 -7.18 9.59
CA SER A 10 14.05 -7.41 9.35
C SER A 10 14.38 -7.91 7.94
N GLN A 11 13.38 -8.25 7.13
CA GLN A 11 13.56 -8.85 5.80
C GLN A 11 14.46 -8.01 4.89
N SER A 12 14.25 -6.69 4.85
CA SER A 12 15.04 -5.78 4.02
C SER A 12 16.51 -5.72 4.46
N ILE A 13 16.76 -5.68 5.76
CA ILE A 13 18.11 -5.65 6.34
C ILE A 13 18.83 -6.97 6.07
N ILE A 14 18.15 -8.11 6.31
CA ILE A 14 18.70 -9.43 6.07
C ILE A 14 19.02 -9.62 4.57
N SER A 15 18.09 -9.21 3.70
CA SER A 15 18.28 -9.28 2.24
C SER A 15 19.48 -8.43 1.80
N MET A 16 19.62 -7.21 2.31
CA MET A 16 20.75 -6.33 1.99
C MET A 16 22.09 -6.93 2.42
N VAL A 17 22.17 -7.48 3.63
CA VAL A 17 23.40 -8.13 4.12
C VAL A 17 23.72 -9.39 3.32
N LEU A 18 22.72 -10.21 3.03
CA LEU A 18 22.91 -11.46 2.28
C LEU A 18 23.35 -11.17 0.84
N LEU A 19 22.62 -10.31 0.13
CA LEU A 19 22.97 -9.91 -1.24
C LEU A 19 24.31 -9.19 -1.31
N GLY A 20 24.57 -8.27 -0.38
CA GLY A 20 25.86 -7.58 -0.29
C GLY A 20 27.01 -8.55 -0.08
N SER A 21 26.84 -9.56 0.79
CA SER A 21 27.85 -10.58 1.05
C SER A 21 28.05 -11.50 -0.15
N SER A 22 26.97 -11.95 -0.80
CA SER A 22 27.02 -12.77 -2.00
C SER A 22 27.74 -12.06 -3.15
N LEU A 23 27.42 -10.79 -3.41
CA LEU A 23 28.09 -9.98 -4.43
C LEU A 23 29.56 -9.75 -4.09
N THR A 24 29.87 -9.49 -2.82
CA THR A 24 31.25 -9.31 -2.36
C THR A 24 32.11 -10.54 -2.66
N LEU A 25 31.59 -11.74 -2.35
CA LEU A 25 32.28 -13.01 -2.62
C LEU A 25 32.41 -13.29 -4.11
N LEU A 26 31.42 -12.89 -4.91
CA LEU A 26 31.44 -13.03 -6.36
C LEU A 26 32.47 -12.09 -7.02
N ILE A 27 32.66 -10.89 -6.46
CA ILE A 27 33.60 -9.89 -6.96
C ILE A 27 35.03 -10.19 -6.52
N TRP A 28 35.23 -10.77 -5.33
CA TRP A 28 36.54 -11.07 -4.76
C TRP A 28 37.57 -11.69 -5.73
N PRO A 29 37.28 -12.78 -6.47
CA PRO A 29 38.27 -13.38 -7.37
C PRO A 29 38.79 -12.42 -8.45
N TYR A 30 38.01 -11.41 -8.83
CA TYR A 30 38.41 -10.41 -9.84
C TYR A 30 39.31 -9.30 -9.28
N VAL A 31 39.31 -9.10 -7.96
CA VAL A 31 40.04 -8.00 -7.29
C VAL A 31 41.18 -8.51 -6.41
N ARG A 32 41.20 -9.82 -6.10
CA ARG A 32 42.19 -10.46 -5.21
C ARG A 32 43.64 -10.12 -5.57
N TRP A 33 43.96 -10.07 -6.87
CA TRP A 33 45.31 -9.76 -7.37
C TRP A 33 45.90 -8.46 -6.81
N ARG A 34 45.04 -7.51 -6.41
CA ARG A 34 45.48 -6.23 -5.83
C ARG A 34 46.07 -6.37 -4.42
N PHE A 35 45.86 -7.51 -3.78
CA PHE A 35 46.26 -7.79 -2.40
C PHE A 35 47.36 -8.85 -2.29
N ASP A 36 47.87 -9.37 -3.43
CA ASP A 36 48.89 -10.41 -3.44
C ASP A 36 50.26 -9.90 -2.95
N ASP A 37 50.57 -8.62 -3.17
CA ASP A 37 51.85 -8.00 -2.78
C ASP A 37 52.00 -7.84 -1.25
N TRP A 38 50.89 -7.67 -0.53
CA TRP A 38 50.86 -7.52 0.93
C TRP A 38 49.90 -8.54 1.53
N PRO A 39 50.38 -9.76 1.87
CA PRO A 39 49.49 -10.85 2.30
C PRO A 39 48.92 -10.65 3.72
N THR A 40 49.64 -9.92 4.58
CA THR A 40 49.21 -9.65 5.96
C THR A 40 49.47 -8.20 6.35
N ILE A 41 48.48 -7.58 7.00
CA ILE A 41 48.60 -6.27 7.65
C ILE A 41 48.23 -6.45 9.11
N MET A 42 49.12 -6.07 10.02
CA MET A 42 48.93 -6.22 11.48
C MET A 42 48.53 -7.65 11.91
N GLY A 43 49.08 -8.67 11.24
CA GLY A 43 48.78 -10.08 11.53
C GLY A 43 47.44 -10.59 11.00
N ILE A 44 46.64 -9.73 10.35
CA ILE A 44 45.36 -10.11 9.73
C ILE A 44 45.58 -10.27 8.22
N PRO A 45 45.06 -11.35 7.59
CA PRO A 45 45.11 -11.50 6.14
C PRO A 45 44.43 -10.33 5.42
N THR A 46 45.10 -9.76 4.43
CA THR A 46 44.58 -8.61 3.67
C THR A 46 43.29 -8.90 2.91
N ALA A 47 42.99 -10.19 2.70
CA ALA A 47 41.71 -10.65 2.18
C ALA A 47 40.51 -10.14 2.98
N TYR A 48 40.58 -10.10 4.32
CA TYR A 48 39.46 -9.63 5.13
C TYR A 48 39.20 -8.13 4.97
N PHE A 49 40.26 -7.34 4.82
CA PHE A 49 40.16 -5.91 4.54
C PHE A 49 39.61 -5.66 3.13
N GLY A 50 40.06 -6.42 2.14
CA GLY A 50 39.56 -6.33 0.77
C GLY A 50 38.07 -6.70 0.66
N LEU A 51 37.66 -7.81 1.28
CA LEU A 51 36.25 -8.22 1.35
C LEU A 51 35.39 -7.16 2.05
N SER A 52 35.83 -6.66 3.21
CA SER A 52 35.12 -5.60 3.95
C SER A 52 35.01 -4.31 3.13
N GLY A 53 36.07 -3.93 2.42
CA GLY A 53 36.08 -2.75 1.56
C GLY A 53 35.11 -2.85 0.38
N ILE A 54 35.07 -4.00 -0.29
CA ILE A 54 34.11 -4.26 -1.37
C ILE A 54 32.67 -4.20 -0.81
N PHE A 55 32.41 -4.89 0.29
CA PHE A 55 31.09 -4.91 0.92
C PHE A 55 30.60 -3.51 1.32
N LEU A 56 31.45 -2.72 1.97
CA LEU A 56 31.14 -1.34 2.35
C LEU A 56 30.89 -0.46 1.13
N THR A 57 31.69 -0.61 0.07
CA THR A 57 31.52 0.16 -1.17
C THR A 57 30.19 -0.18 -1.84
N LEU A 58 29.78 -1.44 -1.87
CA LEU A 58 28.48 -1.86 -2.40
C LEU A 58 27.33 -1.27 -1.61
N ILE A 59 27.38 -1.34 -0.27
CA ILE A 59 26.35 -0.74 0.60
C ILE A 59 26.28 0.76 0.38
N LEU A 60 27.42 1.45 0.37
CA LEU A 60 27.46 2.89 0.12
C LEU A 60 26.90 3.24 -1.27
N GLY A 61 27.18 2.43 -2.29
CA GLY A 61 26.60 2.58 -3.63
C GLY A 61 25.07 2.48 -3.61
N VAL A 62 24.52 1.43 -2.98
CA VAL A 62 23.06 1.26 -2.83
C VAL A 62 22.43 2.41 -2.05
N LEU A 63 23.04 2.84 -0.95
CA LEU A 63 22.56 3.98 -0.17
C LEU A 63 22.63 5.29 -0.95
N THR A 64 23.66 5.48 -1.77
CA THR A 64 23.80 6.66 -2.64
C THR A 64 22.71 6.68 -3.70
N ILE A 65 22.43 5.55 -4.34
CA ILE A 65 21.32 5.44 -5.31
C ILE A 65 20.00 5.74 -4.62
N GLY A 66 19.75 5.18 -3.43
CA GLY A 66 18.55 5.47 -2.65
C GLY A 66 18.43 6.94 -2.27
N PHE A 67 19.54 7.58 -1.87
CA PHE A 67 19.59 9.01 -1.57
C PHE A 67 19.30 9.87 -2.80
N LEU A 68 19.88 9.55 -3.96
CA LEU A 68 19.61 10.27 -5.21
C LEU A 68 18.15 10.11 -5.64
N TYR A 69 17.61 8.90 -5.55
CA TYR A 69 16.21 8.59 -5.86
C TYR A 69 15.23 9.41 -5.01
N ASP A 70 15.50 9.51 -3.70
CA ASP A 70 14.64 10.22 -2.76
C ASP A 70 14.85 11.74 -2.79
N ARG A 71 16.08 12.23 -2.68
CA ARG A 71 16.37 13.66 -2.45
C ARG A 71 16.64 14.47 -3.71
N VAL A 72 17.26 13.88 -4.71
CA VAL A 72 17.65 14.62 -5.93
C VAL A 72 16.55 14.55 -6.96
N PHE A 73 16.04 13.34 -7.22
CA PHE A 73 14.99 13.15 -8.21
C PHE A 73 13.58 13.19 -7.64
N SER A 74 13.41 13.04 -6.31
CA SER A 74 12.10 13.02 -5.65
C SER A 74 11.08 12.09 -6.30
N LEU A 75 11.54 11.02 -6.96
CA LEU A 75 10.71 10.15 -7.81
C LEU A 75 9.60 9.47 -7.03
N TRP A 76 9.88 9.16 -5.76
CA TRP A 76 8.88 8.61 -4.86
C TRP A 76 7.72 9.59 -4.60
N THR A 77 8.03 10.88 -4.45
CA THR A 77 7.01 11.91 -4.25
C THR A 77 6.14 12.04 -5.48
N GLU A 78 6.74 12.10 -6.68
CA GLU A 78 5.99 12.21 -7.93
C GLU A 78 5.12 10.99 -8.19
N LEU A 79 5.66 9.78 -8.01
CA LEU A 79 4.89 8.54 -8.14
C LEU A 79 3.70 8.54 -7.18
N ARG A 80 3.91 8.93 -5.91
CA ARG A 80 2.86 8.96 -4.91
C ARG A 80 1.82 10.06 -5.16
N SER A 81 2.24 11.20 -5.72
CA SER A 81 1.33 12.25 -6.18
C SER A 81 0.45 11.73 -7.31
N VAL A 82 1.02 11.05 -8.31
CA VAL A 82 0.26 10.45 -9.41
C VAL A 82 -0.72 9.40 -8.87
N ASP A 83 -0.29 8.55 -7.94
CA ASP A 83 -1.16 7.54 -7.34
C ASP A 83 -2.34 8.16 -6.57
N LEU A 84 -2.13 9.32 -5.92
CA LEU A 84 -3.19 10.03 -5.20
C LEU A 84 -4.10 10.80 -6.15
N GLU A 85 -3.53 11.53 -7.11
CA GLU A 85 -4.27 12.36 -8.07
C GLU A 85 -5.11 11.52 -9.03
N ARG A 86 -4.57 10.38 -9.48
CA ARG A 86 -5.29 9.48 -10.40
C ARG A 86 -6.24 8.54 -9.70
N ASN A 87 -6.09 8.33 -8.40
CA ASN A 87 -7.02 7.47 -7.68
C ASN A 87 -8.33 8.24 -7.44
N PRO A 88 -9.43 7.85 -8.09
CA PRO A 88 -10.68 8.58 -7.99
C PRO A 88 -11.23 8.54 -6.56
N TYR A 89 -10.94 7.49 -5.77
CA TYR A 89 -11.43 7.34 -4.40
C TYR A 89 -10.76 8.24 -3.37
N TRP A 90 -9.66 8.89 -3.73
CA TRP A 90 -9.01 9.89 -2.89
C TRP A 90 -9.49 11.32 -3.20
N THR A 91 -10.12 11.52 -4.35
CA THR A 91 -10.44 12.86 -4.87
C THR A 91 -11.94 13.13 -4.95
N TYR A 92 -12.71 12.30 -5.66
CA TYR A 92 -14.12 12.59 -5.95
C TYR A 92 -15.06 11.38 -5.89
N ALA A 93 -14.55 10.16 -6.04
CA ALA A 93 -15.35 8.94 -5.97
C ALA A 93 -15.42 8.40 -4.54
N LEU A 94 -16.50 7.69 -4.23
CA LEU A 94 -16.72 7.12 -2.91
C LEU A 94 -16.51 5.60 -2.96
N SER A 95 -15.56 5.09 -2.18
CA SER A 95 -15.35 3.63 -2.08
C SER A 95 -16.50 2.97 -1.30
N PRO A 96 -16.94 1.75 -1.65
CA PRO A 96 -18.06 1.08 -0.99
C PRO A 96 -17.90 0.95 0.53
N THR A 97 -16.70 0.62 1.01
CA THR A 97 -16.43 0.50 2.45
C THR A 97 -16.52 1.85 3.18
N TRP A 98 -16.02 2.92 2.55
CA TRP A 98 -16.12 4.26 3.12
C TRP A 98 -17.56 4.78 3.08
N MET A 99 -18.31 4.46 2.01
CA MET A 99 -19.72 4.75 1.88
C MET A 99 -20.54 4.20 3.05
N MET A 100 -20.35 2.93 3.40
CA MET A 100 -21.05 2.31 4.53
C MET A 100 -20.77 3.04 5.85
N THR A 101 -19.53 3.48 6.04
CA THR A 101 -19.11 4.23 7.23
C THR A 101 -19.76 5.62 7.25
N LEU A 102 -19.74 6.35 6.13
CA LEU A 102 -20.39 7.66 6.01
C LEU A 102 -21.90 7.58 6.21
N ALA A 103 -22.57 6.60 5.60
CA ALA A 103 -24.01 6.41 5.75
C ALA A 103 -24.40 6.11 7.21
N THR A 104 -23.62 5.24 7.88
CA THR A 104 -23.83 4.94 9.31
C THR A 104 -23.64 6.20 10.16
N ASN A 105 -22.59 6.97 9.92
CA ASN A 105 -22.30 8.19 10.68
C ASN A 105 -23.34 9.29 10.44
N ALA A 106 -23.81 9.46 9.20
CA ALA A 106 -24.87 10.40 8.86
C ALA A 106 -26.18 10.05 9.58
N GLU A 107 -26.55 8.77 9.60
CA GLU A 107 -27.74 8.30 10.31
C GLU A 107 -27.61 8.49 11.82
N ILE A 108 -26.45 8.21 12.41
CA ILE A 108 -26.19 8.47 13.83
C ILE A 108 -26.33 9.96 14.14
N LEU A 109 -25.73 10.82 13.31
CA LEU A 109 -25.77 12.27 13.48
C LEU A 109 -27.21 12.80 13.39
N LYS A 110 -28.01 12.28 12.46
CA LYS A 110 -29.43 12.63 12.33
C LYS A 110 -30.23 12.22 13.57
N ARG A 111 -29.93 11.07 14.18
CA ARG A 111 -30.60 10.62 15.41
C ARG A 111 -30.18 11.40 16.65
N THR A 112 -28.98 11.97 16.67
CA THR A 112 -28.43 12.70 17.83
C THR A 112 -28.52 14.22 17.70
N SER A 113 -29.03 14.75 16.58
CA SER A 113 -29.18 16.18 16.29
C SER A 113 -30.09 16.93 17.27
N ASN A 114 -30.93 16.22 18.04
CA ASN A 114 -31.96 16.80 18.91
C ASN A 114 -32.88 17.81 18.20
N GLY A 115 -33.14 17.61 16.91
CA GLY A 115 -34.01 18.48 16.11
C GLY A 115 -33.31 19.70 15.50
N ASP A 116 -31.97 19.72 15.44
CA ASP A 116 -31.25 20.73 14.66
C ASP A 116 -31.44 20.47 13.15
N GLU A 117 -32.33 21.26 12.54
CA GLU A 117 -32.70 21.15 11.13
C GLU A 117 -31.49 21.25 10.17
N ALA A 118 -30.45 22.02 10.52
CA ALA A 118 -29.27 22.17 9.66
C ALA A 118 -28.43 20.89 9.65
N ILE A 119 -28.26 20.27 10.82
CA ILE A 119 -27.54 19.00 10.96
C ILE A 119 -28.29 17.88 10.23
N GLU A 120 -29.60 17.81 10.38
CA GLU A 120 -30.43 16.82 9.71
C GLU A 120 -30.39 16.98 8.18
N SER A 121 -30.45 18.22 7.69
CA SER A 121 -30.33 18.51 6.26
C SER A 121 -28.99 18.06 5.68
N HIS A 122 -27.88 18.32 6.39
CA HIS A 122 -26.55 17.86 5.95
C HIS A 122 -26.43 16.33 5.96
N ALA A 123 -26.97 15.67 7.00
CA ALA A 123 -26.99 14.22 7.09
C ALA A 123 -27.79 13.59 5.93
N ASP A 124 -28.95 14.17 5.61
CA ASP A 124 -29.78 13.73 4.48
C ASP A 124 -29.08 13.90 3.14
N TRP A 125 -28.34 15.00 2.96
CA TRP A 125 -27.54 15.19 1.76
C TRP A 125 -26.44 14.12 1.62
N ILE A 126 -25.77 13.76 2.71
CA ILE A 126 -24.76 12.69 2.72
C ILE A 126 -25.39 11.33 2.39
N LEU A 127 -26.56 11.02 2.93
CA LEU A 127 -27.28 9.78 2.64
C LEU A 127 -27.72 9.71 1.17
N GLN A 128 -28.20 10.81 0.59
CA GLN A 128 -28.51 10.90 -0.83
C GLN A 128 -27.27 10.70 -1.71
N TRP A 129 -26.13 11.27 -1.29
CA TRP A 129 -24.86 11.07 -1.98
C TRP A 129 -24.42 9.59 -1.95
N CYS A 130 -24.52 8.92 -0.80
CA CYS A 130 -24.25 7.48 -0.67
C CYS A 130 -25.20 6.66 -1.55
N LYS A 131 -26.50 6.96 -1.54
CA LYS A 131 -27.49 6.26 -2.37
C LYS A 131 -27.16 6.34 -3.86
N LYS A 132 -26.77 7.52 -4.34
CA LYS A 132 -26.35 7.71 -5.74
C LYS A 132 -25.08 6.91 -6.08
N TYR A 133 -24.13 6.80 -5.17
CA TYR A 133 -22.89 6.02 -5.39
C TYR A 133 -23.11 4.50 -5.30
N ALA A 134 -24.19 4.05 -4.67
CA ALA A 134 -24.57 2.63 -4.67
C ALA A 134 -25.00 2.14 -6.06
N GLU A 135 -25.32 3.02 -7.00
CA GLU A 135 -25.59 2.66 -8.41
C GLU A 135 -24.29 2.44 -9.23
N SER A 136 -23.12 2.70 -8.64
CA SER A 136 -21.85 2.54 -9.34
C SER A 136 -21.43 1.07 -9.48
N GLU A 137 -20.69 0.78 -10.55
CA GLU A 137 -20.07 -0.53 -10.78
C GLU A 137 -19.30 -1.05 -9.55
N MET A 138 -18.58 -0.16 -8.87
CA MET A 138 -17.69 -0.51 -7.78
C MET A 138 -18.45 -0.94 -6.53
N PHE A 139 -19.65 -0.40 -6.32
CA PHE A 139 -20.57 -0.92 -5.32
C PHE A 139 -21.10 -2.30 -5.73
N GLY A 140 -21.46 -2.50 -7.00
CA GLY A 140 -21.80 -3.83 -7.54
C GLY A 140 -20.71 -4.88 -7.27
N ARG A 141 -19.46 -4.57 -7.63
CA ARG A 141 -18.28 -5.42 -7.36
C ARG A 141 -18.12 -5.72 -5.86
N ALA A 142 -18.37 -4.76 -5.00
CA ALA A 142 -18.30 -4.96 -3.55
C ALA A 142 -19.43 -5.88 -3.04
N VAL A 143 -20.67 -5.62 -3.47
CA VAL A 143 -21.85 -6.44 -3.11
C VAL A 143 -21.67 -7.89 -3.54
N GLN A 144 -21.25 -8.14 -4.78
CA GLN A 144 -21.02 -9.50 -5.27
C GLN A 144 -19.92 -10.24 -4.48
N ASN A 145 -18.84 -9.54 -4.11
CA ASN A 145 -17.80 -10.11 -3.25
C ASN A 145 -18.29 -10.38 -1.84
N TRP A 146 -19.07 -9.47 -1.25
CA TRP A 146 -19.68 -9.68 0.06
C TRP A 146 -20.66 -10.87 0.04
N ASP A 147 -21.48 -10.99 -1.01
CA ASP A 147 -22.39 -12.12 -1.22
C ASP A 147 -21.63 -13.46 -1.27
N LYS A 148 -20.49 -13.48 -1.95
CA LYS A 148 -19.63 -14.67 -2.08
C LYS A 148 -18.97 -15.07 -0.76
N GLU A 149 -18.49 -14.10 0.03
CA GLU A 149 -17.72 -14.38 1.24
C GLU A 149 -18.60 -14.59 2.49
N MET A 150 -19.71 -13.85 2.58
CA MET A 150 -20.53 -13.76 3.80
C MET A 150 -21.97 -14.26 3.60
N GLY A 151 -22.36 -14.64 2.39
CA GLY A 151 -23.75 -14.90 2.02
C GLY A 151 -24.50 -13.62 1.63
N GLU A 152 -25.74 -13.78 1.20
CA GLU A 152 -26.54 -12.68 0.62
C GLU A 152 -26.57 -11.43 1.52
N THR A 153 -26.05 -10.34 0.98
CA THR A 153 -25.99 -9.05 1.64
C THR A 153 -27.38 -8.50 1.87
N PRO A 154 -27.68 -7.97 3.07
CA PRO A 154 -28.98 -7.38 3.34
C PRO A 154 -29.14 -6.06 2.59
N THR A 155 -30.38 -5.69 2.32
CA THR A 155 -30.71 -4.34 1.82
C THR A 155 -30.49 -3.33 2.94
N PHE A 156 -29.56 -2.41 2.73
CA PHE A 156 -29.21 -1.39 3.71
C PHE A 156 -30.31 -0.34 3.86
N TRP A 157 -30.48 0.20 5.07
CA TRP A 157 -31.61 1.10 5.42
C TRP A 157 -31.70 2.40 4.60
N PHE A 158 -30.60 2.81 3.96
CA PHE A 158 -30.53 4.02 3.13
C PHE A 158 -30.62 3.71 1.62
N LEU A 159 -30.75 2.44 1.25
CA LEU A 159 -30.85 1.96 -0.12
C LEU A 159 -32.22 1.30 -0.37
N ASP A 160 -32.61 1.27 -1.64
CA ASP A 160 -33.82 0.58 -2.08
C ASP A 160 -33.44 -0.83 -2.57
N GLU A 161 -34.39 -1.78 -2.50
CA GLU A 161 -34.19 -3.16 -2.96
C GLU A 161 -33.80 -3.24 -4.44
N GLU A 162 -34.32 -2.31 -5.25
CA GLU A 162 -33.99 -2.21 -6.68
C GLU A 162 -32.50 -1.95 -6.90
N VAL A 163 -31.89 -1.06 -6.11
CA VAL A 163 -30.46 -0.73 -6.20
C VAL A 163 -29.61 -1.94 -5.82
N MET A 164 -30.00 -2.67 -4.76
CA MET A 164 -29.29 -3.89 -4.34
C MET A 164 -29.40 -5.00 -5.38
N THR A 165 -30.60 -5.19 -5.95
CA THR A 165 -30.81 -6.17 -7.03
C THR A 165 -29.99 -5.81 -8.28
N SER A 166 -29.92 -4.53 -8.63
CA SER A 166 -29.07 -4.04 -9.73
C SER A 166 -27.58 -4.28 -9.46
N ALA A 167 -27.11 -4.00 -8.24
CA ALA A 167 -25.73 -4.23 -7.83
C ALA A 167 -25.32 -5.72 -7.91
N ARG A 168 -26.21 -6.63 -7.51
CA ARG A 168 -25.99 -8.08 -7.61
C ARG A 168 -25.93 -8.57 -9.05
N ASN A 169 -26.77 -8.03 -9.92
CA ASN A 169 -26.86 -8.42 -11.34
C ASN A 169 -25.93 -7.63 -12.25
N TYR A 170 -25.05 -6.79 -11.69
CA TYR A 170 -24.15 -5.96 -12.48
C TYR A 170 -23.17 -6.83 -13.27
N ASN A 171 -23.15 -6.67 -14.60
CA ASN A 171 -22.24 -7.41 -15.46
C ASN A 171 -20.86 -6.76 -15.41
N ILE A 172 -19.88 -7.43 -14.83
CA ILE A 172 -18.50 -6.95 -14.74
C ILE A 172 -17.80 -7.36 -16.04
N GLU A 173 -17.57 -6.41 -16.94
CA GLU A 173 -16.99 -6.66 -18.28
C GLU A 173 -15.54 -7.19 -18.25
N ASP A 174 -14.88 -7.20 -17.08
CA ASP A 174 -13.47 -7.58 -16.91
C ASP A 174 -13.24 -9.04 -16.41
N GLU A 175 -14.28 -9.88 -16.30
CA GLU A 175 -14.16 -11.27 -15.78
C GLU A 175 -14.15 -12.38 -16.86
N ASP A 176 -13.82 -12.07 -18.12
CA ASP A 176 -13.53 -13.06 -19.19
C ASP A 176 -12.04 -13.13 -19.59
#